data_AF-A0A848YGN9-F1
#
_entry.id   AF-A0A848YGN9-F1
#
_cell.length_a   1.000
_cell.length_b   1.000
_cell.length_c   1.000
_cell.angle_alpha   90.00
_cell.angle_beta   90.00
_cell.angle_gamma   90.00
#
_symmetry.space_group_name_H-M   'P 1'
#
loop_
_entity.id
_entity.type
_entity.pdbx_description
1 polymer ?
#
loop_
_entity_poly.entity_id
_entity_poly.type
_entity_poly.pdbx_seq_one_letter_code
_entity_poly.pdbx_strand_id
1 'polypeptide(L)'
;MEWIFSFEIWASLLTLTVMEIVLGIDNLVFLTIAASGLPEEKRLPVQRLGLIAALVMRIIFLAMVVWITKLTVPVFTFGDHAVSWRDLILLFGGLFLLWKGTQEIHQEVEGGHEGRLAKASTSVSAVIVQIMILDLVFSLDSIITAIGLTDLLWVMIAAVSIAIAVMMFAAKPVGTFIEEHPTTKMLALSFLILIGAALIADALHFHIPRGYV
;
A
#
# COMPACT_ATOMS: atom_id res chain seq x y z
N MET A 1 29.96 20.37 1.92
CA MET A 1 30.08 18.90 1.78
C MET A 1 30.02 18.16 3.13
N GLU A 2 29.72 18.82 4.25
CA GLU A 2 29.63 18.17 5.58
C GLU A 2 28.25 17.52 5.88
N TRP A 3 27.21 17.83 5.09
CA TRP A 3 25.86 17.32 5.32
C TRP A 3 25.71 15.82 5.01
N ILE A 4 26.38 15.30 3.97
CA ILE A 4 26.33 13.88 3.57
C ILE A 4 26.97 12.93 4.61
N PHE A 5 27.83 13.44 5.49
CA PHE A 5 28.47 12.65 6.56
C PHE A 5 27.83 12.84 7.95
N SER A 6 26.70 13.54 8.03
CA SER A 6 25.98 13.64 9.29
C SER A 6 25.37 12.29 9.66
N PHE A 7 25.68 11.82 10.87
CA PHE A 7 25.15 10.58 11.42
C PHE A 7 23.61 10.55 11.40
N GLU A 8 22.98 11.70 11.60
CA GLU A 8 21.52 11.88 11.62
C GLU A 8 20.85 11.52 10.28
N ILE A 9 21.46 11.88 9.15
CA ILE A 9 20.90 11.58 7.82
C ILE A 9 20.94 10.08 7.54
N TRP A 10 22.06 9.43 7.85
CA TRP A 10 22.21 7.98 7.67
C TRP A 10 21.31 7.19 8.63
N ALA A 11 21.17 7.66 9.87
CA ALA A 11 20.24 7.07 10.83
C ALA A 11 18.79 7.20 10.34
N SER A 12 18.38 8.39 9.89
CA SER A 12 17.05 8.63 9.33
C SER A 12 16.79 7.77 8.09
N LEU A 13 17.75 7.71 7.16
CA LEU A 13 17.66 6.87 5.97
C LEU A 13 17.47 5.39 6.34
N LEU A 14 18.27 4.89 7.28
CA LEU A 14 18.18 3.51 7.74
C LEU A 14 16.83 3.23 8.37
N THR A 15 16.39 4.06 9.32
CA THR A 15 15.09 3.91 9.99
C THR A 15 13.95 3.96 8.99
N LEU A 16 13.95 4.92 8.07
CA LEU A 16 12.93 5.02 7.02
C LEU A 16 12.95 3.81 6.10
N THR A 17 14.13 3.34 5.69
CA THR A 17 14.23 2.15 4.83
C THR A 17 13.67 0.92 5.54
N VAL A 18 13.98 0.74 6.82
CA VAL A 18 13.44 -0.38 7.62
C VAL A 18 11.92 -0.27 7.75
N MET A 19 11.40 0.92 8.09
CA MET A 19 9.95 1.15 8.19
C MET A 19 9.24 0.90 6.87
N GLU A 20 9.79 1.39 5.75
CA GLU A 20 9.24 1.19 4.41
C GLU A 20 9.30 -0.28 3.99
N ILE A 21 10.32 -1.04 4.38
CA ILE A 21 10.37 -2.49 4.12
C ILE A 21 9.31 -3.22 4.97
N VAL A 22 9.23 -2.94 6.27
CA VAL A 22 8.29 -3.60 7.18
C VAL A 22 6.85 -3.34 6.74
N LEU A 23 6.49 -2.09 6.47
CA LEU A 23 5.16 -1.70 5.99
C LEU A 23 4.93 -2.14 4.52
N GLY A 24 5.99 -2.20 3.72
CA GLY A 24 5.93 -2.61 2.31
C GLY A 24 5.69 -4.10 2.09
N ILE A 25 5.94 -4.95 3.10
CA ILE A 25 5.62 -6.39 3.02
C ILE A 25 4.13 -6.59 2.79
N ASP A 26 3.27 -5.81 3.46
CA ASP A 26 1.82 -5.89 3.27
C ASP A 26 1.42 -5.55 1.83
N ASN A 27 2.01 -4.48 1.27
CA ASN A 27 1.80 -4.10 -0.13
C ASN A 27 2.24 -5.21 -1.09
N LEU A 28 3.34 -5.91 -0.79
CA LEU A 28 3.83 -7.04 -1.59
C LEU A 28 2.92 -8.27 -1.51
N VAL A 29 2.34 -8.52 -0.34
CA VAL A 29 1.34 -9.58 -0.14
C VAL A 29 0.10 -9.28 -0.97
N PHE A 30 -0.42 -8.05 -0.93
CA PHE A 30 -1.58 -7.66 -1.76
C PHE A 30 -1.29 -7.68 -3.26
N LEU A 31 -0.10 -7.23 -3.67
CA LEU A 31 0.40 -7.34 -5.04
C LEU A 31 0.34 -8.80 -5.51
N THR A 32 0.80 -9.73 -4.68
CA THR A 32 0.80 -11.16 -4.97
C THR A 32 -0.62 -11.69 -5.14
N ILE A 33 -1.51 -11.36 -4.21
CA ILE A 33 -2.91 -11.81 -4.24
C ILE A 33 -3.61 -11.28 -5.50
N ALA A 34 -3.45 -9.99 -5.83
CA ALA A 34 -4.01 -9.39 -7.03
C ALA A 34 -3.47 -10.04 -8.32
N ALA A 35 -2.19 -10.42 -8.34
CA ALA A 35 -1.57 -11.10 -9.47
C ALA A 35 -1.97 -12.59 -9.58
N SER A 36 -2.46 -13.23 -8.52
CA SER A 36 -2.80 -14.66 -8.50
C SER A 36 -3.90 -15.05 -9.51
N GLY A 37 -4.73 -14.09 -9.91
CA GLY A 37 -5.74 -14.26 -10.96
C GLY A 37 -5.18 -14.41 -12.37
N LEU A 38 -3.90 -14.09 -12.59
CA LEU A 38 -3.22 -14.22 -13.88
C LEU A 38 -2.61 -15.62 -14.08
N PRO A 39 -2.34 -16.03 -15.34
CA PRO A 39 -1.52 -17.20 -15.63
C PRO A 39 -0.16 -17.11 -14.92
N GLU A 40 0.34 -18.22 -14.40
CA GLU A 40 1.59 -18.30 -13.60
C GLU A 40 2.77 -17.59 -14.27
N GLU A 41 2.91 -17.77 -15.58
CA GLU A 41 3.94 -17.14 -16.42
C GLU A 41 3.93 -15.61 -16.37
N LYS A 42 2.75 -14.99 -16.14
CA LYS A 42 2.57 -13.54 -16.12
C LYS A 42 2.63 -12.94 -14.72
N ARG A 43 2.54 -13.73 -13.65
CA ARG A 43 2.46 -13.21 -12.27
C ARG A 43 3.70 -12.41 -11.89
N LEU A 44 4.89 -13.00 -11.99
CA LEU A 44 6.14 -12.34 -11.59
C LEU A 44 6.47 -11.08 -12.44
N PRO A 45 6.33 -11.09 -13.79
CA PRO A 45 6.49 -9.89 -14.59
C PRO A 45 5.52 -8.77 -14.19
N VAL A 46 4.25 -9.11 -13.92
CA VAL A 46 3.24 -8.12 -13.53
C VAL A 46 3.49 -7.59 -12.12
N GLN A 47 3.94 -8.42 -11.18
CA GLN A 47 4.36 -7.99 -9.86
C GLN A 47 5.50 -6.97 -9.94
N ARG A 48 6.56 -7.27 -10.72
CA ARG A 48 7.69 -6.35 -10.90
C ARG A 48 7.27 -5.03 -11.56
N LEU A 49 6.45 -5.12 -12.60
CA LEU A 49 5.92 -3.93 -13.27
C LEU A 49 5.03 -3.11 -12.32
N GLY A 50 4.21 -3.78 -11.52
CA GLY A 50 3.39 -3.17 -10.48
C GLY A 50 4.22 -2.46 -9.41
N LEU A 51 5.31 -3.07 -8.94
CA LEU A 51 6.24 -2.45 -7.98
C LEU A 51 6.93 -1.20 -8.55
N ILE A 52 7.34 -1.24 -9.82
CA ILE A 52 7.93 -0.06 -10.49
C ILE A 52 6.88 1.03 -10.65
N ALA A 53 5.67 0.69 -11.09
CA ALA A 53 4.57 1.65 -11.22
C ALA A 53 4.19 2.27 -9.86
N ALA A 54 4.16 1.45 -8.81
CA ALA A 54 3.93 1.88 -7.44
C ALA A 54 5.04 2.83 -6.96
N LEU A 55 6.31 2.52 -7.18
CA LEU A 55 7.42 3.43 -6.83
C LEU A 55 7.28 4.80 -7.48
N VAL A 56 6.97 4.83 -8.79
CA VAL A 56 6.78 6.10 -9.52
C VAL A 56 5.62 6.88 -8.93
N MET A 57 4.46 6.24 -8.73
CA MET A 57 3.31 6.87 -8.10
C MET A 57 3.62 7.37 -6.70
N ARG A 58 4.37 6.60 -5.93
CA ARG A 58 4.75 6.93 -4.55
C ARG A 58 5.67 8.14 -4.48
N ILE A 59 6.64 8.26 -5.38
CA ILE A 59 7.49 9.45 -5.48
C ILE A 59 6.66 10.68 -5.84
N ILE A 60 5.75 10.56 -6.82
CA ILE A 60 4.84 11.64 -7.22
C ILE A 60 3.96 12.06 -6.03
N PHE A 61 3.37 11.08 -5.34
CA PHE A 61 2.48 11.32 -4.22
C PHE A 61 3.21 11.93 -3.03
N LEU A 62 4.40 11.44 -2.70
CA LEU A 62 5.24 11.99 -1.65
C LEU A 62 5.63 13.44 -1.95
N ALA A 63 6.04 13.75 -3.19
CA ALA A 63 6.33 15.12 -3.61
C ALA A 63 5.09 16.03 -3.52
N MET A 64 3.93 15.52 -3.92
CA MET A 64 2.64 16.23 -3.81
C MET A 64 2.29 16.51 -2.34
N VAL A 65 2.38 15.52 -1.45
CA VAL A 65 2.06 15.68 -0.03
C VAL A 65 3.03 16.66 0.64
N VAL A 66 4.34 16.54 0.42
CA VAL A 66 5.35 17.47 0.96
C VAL A 66 5.13 18.90 0.45
N TRP A 67 4.59 19.06 -0.76
CA TRP A 67 4.22 20.37 -1.29
C TRP A 67 2.93 20.90 -0.66
N ILE A 68 1.90 20.06 -0.51
CA ILE A 68 0.61 20.41 0.13
C ILE A 68 0.78 20.72 1.61
N THR A 69 1.62 20.00 2.37
CA THR A 69 1.84 20.30 3.79
C THR A 69 2.48 21.66 4.03
N LYS A 70 3.18 22.21 3.03
CA LYS A 70 3.67 23.61 3.04
C LYS A 70 2.56 24.62 2.73
N LEU A 71 1.47 24.17 2.12
CA LEU A 71 0.27 24.94 1.79
C LEU A 71 -0.83 24.58 2.79
N THR A 72 -0.71 25.09 4.03
CA THR A 72 -1.63 24.89 5.15
C THR A 72 -3.01 25.53 4.92
N VAL A 73 -3.78 25.06 3.94
CA VAL A 73 -5.13 25.58 3.66
C VAL A 73 -6.17 24.45 3.70
N PRO A 74 -7.16 24.50 4.61
CA PRO A 74 -8.27 23.57 4.64
C PRO A 74 -9.16 23.75 3.39
N VAL A 75 -9.63 22.64 2.81
CA VAL A 75 -10.28 22.61 1.50
C VAL A 75 -11.76 22.99 1.59
N PHE A 76 -12.46 22.48 2.61
CA PHE A 76 -13.83 22.84 2.92
C PHE A 76 -14.09 22.68 4.42
N THR A 77 -14.83 23.63 5.01
CA THR A 77 -15.41 23.53 6.34
C THR A 77 -16.92 23.33 6.21
N PHE A 78 -17.46 22.26 6.78
CA PHE A 78 -18.90 22.04 6.89
C PHE A 78 -19.26 22.06 8.38
N GLY A 79 -19.68 23.22 8.89
CA GLY A 79 -19.87 23.42 10.33
C GLY A 79 -18.54 23.32 11.10
N ASP A 80 -18.49 22.53 12.18
CA ASP A 80 -17.30 22.28 13.00
C ASP A 80 -16.37 21.18 12.45
N HIS A 81 -16.73 20.53 11.34
CA HIS A 81 -15.92 19.47 10.72
C HIS A 81 -15.21 19.99 9.47
N ALA A 82 -13.88 20.06 9.54
CA ALA A 82 -13.02 20.34 8.40
C ALA A 82 -12.72 19.03 7.66
N VAL A 83 -13.26 18.88 6.44
CA VAL A 83 -12.97 17.71 5.60
C VAL A 83 -11.73 18.01 4.77
N SER A 84 -10.69 17.21 4.95
CA SER A 84 -9.45 17.31 4.19
C SER A 84 -9.44 16.37 2.98
N TRP A 85 -8.56 16.64 2.02
CA TRP A 85 -8.29 15.69 0.92
C TRP A 85 -7.86 14.31 1.44
N ARG A 86 -7.17 14.27 2.59
CA ARG A 86 -6.77 13.04 3.27
C ARG A 86 -8.01 12.22 3.66
N ASP A 87 -9.01 12.84 4.28
CA ASP A 87 -10.20 12.14 4.78
C ASP A 87 -10.99 11.50 3.62
N LEU A 88 -11.08 12.19 2.48
CA LEU A 88 -11.70 11.62 1.28
C LEU A 88 -10.93 10.41 0.75
N ILE A 89 -9.60 10.50 0.63
CA ILE A 89 -8.78 9.38 0.14
C ILE A 89 -8.88 8.18 1.10
N LEU A 90 -8.84 8.43 2.42
CA LEU A 90 -8.99 7.38 3.44
C LEU A 90 -10.37 6.72 3.38
N LEU A 91 -11.44 7.50 3.23
CA LEU A 91 -12.80 6.98 3.17
C LEU A 91 -13.01 6.10 1.92
N PHE A 92 -12.67 6.62 0.74
CA PHE A 92 -12.83 5.88 -0.51
C PHE A 92 -11.88 4.68 -0.57
N GLY A 93 -10.64 4.84 -0.09
CA GLY A 93 -9.67 3.76 0.03
C GLY A 93 -10.19 2.65 0.94
N GLY A 94 -10.64 2.99 2.15
CA GLY A 94 -11.15 2.02 3.10
C GLY A 94 -12.40 1.27 2.61
N LEU A 95 -13.34 1.97 1.97
CA LEU A 95 -14.51 1.34 1.34
C LEU A 95 -14.09 0.38 0.22
N PHE A 96 -13.12 0.77 -0.61
CA PHE A 96 -12.55 -0.07 -1.65
C PHE A 96 -11.88 -1.32 -1.06
N LEU A 97 -11.12 -1.19 0.04
CA LEU A 97 -10.50 -2.31 0.73
C LEU A 97 -11.53 -3.29 1.30
N LEU A 98 -12.59 -2.79 1.94
CA LEU A 98 -13.67 -3.64 2.48
C LEU A 98 -14.37 -4.43 1.38
N TRP A 99 -14.71 -3.75 0.28
CA TRP A 99 -15.38 -4.38 -0.86
C TRP A 99 -14.47 -5.44 -1.51
N LYS A 100 -13.21 -5.09 -1.82
CA LYS A 100 -12.26 -6.01 -2.46
C LYS A 100 -11.90 -7.17 -1.54
N GLY A 101 -11.57 -6.91 -0.28
CA GLY A 101 -11.26 -7.97 0.70
C GLY A 101 -12.41 -8.97 0.82
N THR A 102 -13.65 -8.48 0.91
CA THR A 102 -14.83 -9.34 0.96
C THR A 102 -15.01 -10.17 -0.32
N GLN A 103 -14.83 -9.54 -1.48
CA GLN A 103 -14.93 -10.22 -2.78
C GLN A 103 -13.88 -11.34 -2.92
N GLU A 104 -12.62 -11.06 -2.56
CA GLU A 104 -11.53 -12.03 -2.63
C GLU A 104 -11.74 -13.19 -1.64
N ILE A 105 -12.19 -12.91 -0.40
CA ILE A 105 -12.53 -13.95 0.58
C ILE A 105 -13.65 -14.85 0.08
N HIS A 106 -14.73 -14.25 -0.44
CA HIS A 106 -15.86 -15.01 -0.97
C HIS A 106 -15.43 -15.92 -2.13
N GLN A 107 -14.60 -15.42 -3.05
CA GLN A 107 -14.05 -16.23 -4.14
C GLN A 107 -13.17 -17.38 -3.64
N GLU A 108 -12.34 -17.15 -2.62
CA GLU A 108 -11.45 -18.18 -2.08
C GLU A 108 -12.23 -19.27 -1.32
N VAL A 109 -13.29 -18.88 -0.58
CA VAL A 109 -14.09 -19.80 0.24
C VAL A 109 -15.12 -20.56 -0.59
N GLU A 110 -15.80 -19.90 -1.54
CA GLU A 110 -16.88 -20.52 -2.33
C GLU A 110 -16.39 -21.09 -3.67
N GLY A 111 -15.30 -20.56 -4.22
CA GLY A 111 -14.76 -20.95 -5.54
C GLY A 111 -14.19 -22.37 -5.63
N GLY A 112 -14.18 -23.14 -4.54
CA GLY A 112 -13.79 -24.55 -4.53
C GLY A 112 -14.80 -25.52 -5.18
N HIS A 113 -16.04 -25.09 -5.45
CA HIS A 113 -17.14 -25.99 -5.88
C HIS A 113 -17.68 -25.77 -7.29
N GLU A 114 -17.34 -24.67 -7.99
CA GLU A 114 -17.80 -24.43 -9.36
C GLU A 114 -16.68 -24.65 -10.38
N GLY A 115 -16.78 -25.74 -11.12
CA GLY A 115 -15.77 -26.13 -12.10
C GLY A 115 -15.56 -25.08 -13.18
N ARG A 116 -14.31 -24.63 -13.33
CA ARG A 116 -13.62 -24.19 -14.57
C ARG A 116 -14.47 -23.49 -15.65
N LEU A 117 -15.48 -22.69 -15.30
CA LEU A 117 -15.98 -21.69 -16.22
C LEU A 117 -14.86 -20.66 -16.35
N ALA A 118 -14.36 -20.52 -17.58
CA ALA A 118 -13.19 -19.75 -17.93
C ALA A 118 -13.13 -18.45 -17.11
N LYS A 119 -12.21 -18.40 -16.14
CA LYS A 119 -11.86 -17.16 -15.41
C LYS A 119 -11.70 -16.10 -16.49
N ALA A 120 -12.61 -15.12 -16.54
CA ALA A 120 -12.45 -13.96 -17.39
C ALA A 120 -11.03 -13.45 -17.10
N SER A 121 -10.14 -13.52 -18.09
CA SER A 121 -8.73 -13.25 -17.86
C SER A 121 -8.63 -11.81 -17.37
N THR A 122 -8.41 -11.61 -16.07
CA THR A 122 -8.27 -10.27 -15.51
C THR A 122 -7.19 -9.57 -16.31
N SER A 123 -7.52 -8.41 -16.87
CA SER A 123 -6.54 -7.68 -17.67
C SER A 123 -5.34 -7.33 -16.80
N VAL A 124 -4.14 -7.51 -17.35
CA VAL A 124 -2.89 -7.07 -16.70
C VAL A 124 -2.97 -5.59 -16.32
N SER A 125 -3.60 -4.76 -17.16
CA SER A 125 -3.81 -3.34 -16.86
C SER A 125 -4.72 -3.12 -15.65
N ALA A 126 -5.77 -3.93 -15.50
CA ALA A 126 -6.69 -3.82 -14.37
C ALA A 126 -5.99 -4.20 -13.05
N VAL A 127 -5.15 -5.25 -13.09
CA VAL A 127 -4.33 -5.65 -11.93
C VAL A 127 -3.36 -4.54 -11.55
N ILE A 128 -2.65 -3.94 -12.51
CA ILE A 128 -1.71 -2.85 -12.25
C ILE A 128 -2.43 -1.62 -11.66
N VAL A 129 -3.57 -1.23 -12.21
CA VAL A 129 -4.36 -0.11 -11.68
C VAL A 129 -4.83 -0.39 -10.25
N GLN A 130 -5.31 -1.61 -9.98
CA GLN A 130 -5.67 -2.02 -8.62
C GLN A 130 -4.49 -1.92 -7.66
N ILE A 131 -3.30 -2.39 -8.07
CA ILE A 131 -2.07 -2.29 -7.27
C ILE A 131 -1.74 -0.83 -6.97
N MET A 132 -1.81 0.05 -7.96
CA MET A 132 -1.52 1.48 -7.78
C MET A 132 -2.52 2.14 -6.81
N ILE A 133 -3.80 1.77 -6.86
CA ILE A 133 -4.80 2.27 -5.93
C ILE A 133 -4.52 1.79 -4.50
N LEU A 134 -4.22 0.50 -4.34
CA LEU A 134 -3.87 -0.07 -3.02
C LEU A 134 -2.61 0.58 -2.45
N ASP A 135 -1.56 0.72 -3.24
CA ASP A 135 -0.33 1.38 -2.82
C ASP A 135 -0.56 2.85 -2.45
N LEU A 136 -1.39 3.58 -3.20
CA LEU A 136 -1.75 4.96 -2.87
C LEU A 136 -2.39 5.05 -1.48
N VAL A 137 -3.34 4.16 -1.19
CA VAL A 137 -4.05 4.13 0.09
C VAL A 137 -3.10 3.79 1.24
N PHE A 138 -2.25 2.77 1.09
CA PHE A 138 -1.28 2.39 2.13
C PHE A 138 -0.09 3.35 2.27
N SER A 139 0.28 4.03 1.19
CA SER A 139 1.38 4.99 1.21
C SER A 139 1.08 6.24 2.03
N LEU A 140 -0.20 6.57 2.26
CA LEU A 140 -0.59 7.72 3.07
C LEU A 140 0.02 7.71 4.47
N ASP A 141 -0.12 6.60 5.20
CA ASP A 141 0.33 6.51 6.58
C ASP A 141 1.85 6.51 6.69
N SER A 142 2.49 5.81 5.76
CA SER A 142 3.94 5.70 5.71
C SER A 142 4.59 7.02 5.27
N ILE A 143 3.97 7.79 4.36
CA ILE A 143 4.42 9.14 4.02
C ILE A 143 4.24 10.11 5.20
N ILE A 144 3.09 10.08 5.89
CA ILE A 144 2.87 10.92 7.08
C ILE A 144 3.91 10.61 8.16
N THR A 145 4.18 9.33 8.38
CA THR A 145 5.24 8.89 9.31
C THR A 145 6.60 9.41 8.84
N ALA A 146 6.94 9.26 7.55
CA ALA A 146 8.22 9.69 7.01
C ALA A 146 8.48 11.20 7.17
N ILE A 147 7.45 12.02 6.92
CA ILE A 147 7.50 13.48 7.14
C ILE A 147 7.71 13.80 8.63
N GLY A 148 7.20 12.96 9.54
CA GLY A 148 7.46 13.10 10.97
C GLY A 148 8.88 12.73 11.41
N LEU A 149 9.64 11.97 10.60
CA LEU A 149 11.02 11.57 10.91
C LEU A 149 12.08 12.48 10.26
N THR A 150 11.83 13.01 9.05
CA THR A 150 12.80 13.86 8.36
C THR A 150 12.14 14.87 7.43
N ASP A 151 12.71 16.08 7.37
CA ASP A 151 12.30 17.12 6.41
C ASP A 151 12.97 16.95 5.04
N LEU A 152 13.90 16.01 4.90
CA LEU A 152 14.71 15.84 3.70
C LEU A 152 14.01 14.94 2.67
N LEU A 153 13.37 15.57 1.69
CA LEU A 153 12.67 14.90 0.59
C LEU A 153 13.52 13.82 -0.11
N TRP A 154 14.78 14.11 -0.37
CA TRP A 154 15.67 13.17 -1.06
C TRP A 154 15.98 11.92 -0.21
N VAL A 155 16.01 12.04 1.13
CA VAL A 155 16.22 10.91 2.05
C VAL A 155 15.00 9.98 2.00
N MET A 156 13.80 10.56 2.01
CA MET A 156 12.56 9.79 1.88
C MET A 156 12.48 9.04 0.55
N ILE A 157 12.81 9.72 -0.57
CA ILE A 157 12.85 9.10 -1.89
C ILE A 157 13.88 7.96 -1.95
N ALA A 158 15.07 8.17 -1.37
CA ALA A 158 16.11 7.15 -1.30
C ALA A 158 15.64 5.92 -0.49
N ALA A 159 15.01 6.14 0.66
CA ALA A 159 14.48 5.06 1.50
C ALA A 159 13.44 4.21 0.76
N VAL A 160 12.43 4.84 0.15
CA VAL A 160 11.39 4.15 -0.63
C VAL A 160 12.00 3.39 -1.82
N SER A 161 12.97 4.00 -2.51
CA SER A 161 13.65 3.35 -3.65
C SER A 161 14.43 2.11 -3.23
N ILE A 162 15.15 2.17 -2.10
CA ILE A 162 15.88 1.02 -1.54
C ILE A 162 14.88 -0.06 -1.09
N ALA A 163 13.80 0.32 -0.40
CA ALA A 163 12.78 -0.62 0.05
C ALA A 163 12.12 -1.36 -1.13
N ILE A 164 11.75 -0.66 -2.20
CA ILE A 164 11.19 -1.27 -3.42
C ILE A 164 12.22 -2.19 -4.10
N ALA A 165 13.51 -1.81 -4.11
CA ALA A 165 14.56 -2.69 -4.62
C ALA A 165 14.59 -4.02 -3.85
N VAL A 166 14.56 -3.97 -2.52
CA VAL A 166 14.47 -5.17 -1.67
C VAL A 166 13.20 -5.97 -1.96
N MET A 167 12.04 -5.32 -2.06
CA MET A 167 10.77 -5.98 -2.39
C MET A 167 10.78 -6.66 -3.76
N MET A 168 11.46 -6.10 -4.77
CA MET A 168 11.58 -6.75 -6.09
C MET A 168 12.32 -8.09 -6.01
N PHE A 169 13.30 -8.23 -5.10
CA PHE A 169 13.95 -9.50 -4.83
C PHE A 169 13.06 -10.44 -4.00
N ALA A 170 12.30 -9.89 -3.04
CA ALA A 170 11.38 -10.65 -2.19
C ALA A 170 10.09 -11.09 -2.91
N ALA A 171 9.74 -10.48 -4.05
CA ALA A 171 8.45 -10.71 -4.70
C ALA A 171 8.20 -12.16 -5.10
N LYS A 172 9.22 -12.83 -5.65
CA LYS A 172 9.11 -14.24 -6.00
C LYS A 172 8.92 -15.15 -4.77
N PRO A 173 9.83 -15.16 -3.76
CA PRO A 173 9.68 -16.06 -2.62
C PRO A 173 8.42 -15.78 -1.79
N VAL A 174 8.08 -14.51 -1.56
CA VAL A 174 6.82 -14.15 -0.87
C VAL A 174 5.62 -14.60 -1.68
N GLY A 175 5.68 -14.43 -3.01
CA GLY A 175 4.65 -14.85 -3.93
C GLY A 175 4.34 -16.36 -3.82
N THR A 176 5.39 -17.18 -3.95
CA THR A 176 5.29 -18.64 -3.82
C THR A 176 4.78 -19.06 -2.44
N PHE A 177 5.25 -18.42 -1.37
CA PHE A 177 4.81 -18.73 -0.01
C PHE A 177 3.32 -18.49 0.21
N ILE A 178 2.77 -17.39 -0.32
CA ILE A 178 1.33 -17.08 -0.19
C ILE A 178 0.49 -18.08 -1.00
N GLU A 179 0.97 -18.49 -2.18
CA GLU A 179 0.28 -19.47 -3.03
C GLU A 179 0.25 -20.87 -2.40
N GLU A 180 1.34 -21.28 -1.74
CA GLU A 180 1.44 -22.58 -1.08
C GLU A 180 0.69 -22.65 0.26
N HIS A 181 0.37 -21.50 0.87
CA HIS A 181 -0.28 -21.42 2.18
C HIS A 181 -1.60 -20.63 2.14
N PRO A 182 -2.74 -21.29 1.86
CA PRO A 182 -4.05 -20.65 1.83
C PRO A 182 -4.43 -19.92 3.13
N THR A 183 -4.00 -20.44 4.28
CA THR A 183 -4.21 -19.79 5.58
C THR A 183 -3.52 -18.43 5.65
N THR A 184 -2.30 -18.30 5.15
CA THR A 184 -1.57 -17.03 5.06
C THR A 184 -2.29 -16.05 4.14
N LYS A 185 -2.78 -16.53 2.98
CA LYS A 185 -3.59 -15.72 2.06
C LYS A 185 -4.85 -15.18 2.74
N MET A 186 -5.56 -16.04 3.49
CA MET A 186 -6.76 -15.65 4.24
C MET A 186 -6.46 -14.65 5.36
N LEU A 187 -5.34 -14.81 6.08
CA LEU A 187 -4.88 -13.83 7.07
C LEU A 187 -4.62 -12.47 6.44
N ALA A 188 -3.93 -12.42 5.30
CA ALA A 188 -3.67 -11.19 4.57
C ALA A 188 -4.96 -10.49 4.11
N LEU A 189 -5.93 -11.25 3.58
CA LEU A 189 -7.24 -10.71 3.20
C LEU A 189 -8.04 -10.20 4.40
N SER A 190 -7.92 -10.86 5.54
CA SER A 190 -8.56 -10.40 6.79
C SER A 190 -7.93 -9.10 7.28
N PHE A 191 -6.60 -9.00 7.20
CA PHE A 191 -5.85 -7.78 7.50
C PHE A 191 -6.23 -6.63 6.56
N LEU A 192 -6.47 -6.89 5.27
CA LEU A 192 -7.00 -5.91 4.31
C LEU A 192 -8.32 -5.29 4.77
N ILE A 193 -9.24 -6.14 5.24
CA ILE A 193 -10.56 -5.70 5.73
C ILE A 193 -10.39 -4.86 7.00
N LEU A 194 -9.50 -5.30 7.90
CA LEU A 194 -9.23 -4.60 9.15
C LEU A 194 -8.64 -3.21 8.89
N ILE A 195 -7.65 -3.09 7.99
CA ILE A 195 -7.14 -1.79 7.57
C ILE A 195 -8.25 -0.98 6.90
N GLY A 196 -9.05 -1.58 6.03
CA GLY A 196 -10.18 -0.91 5.38
C GLY A 196 -11.15 -0.28 6.38
N ALA A 197 -11.49 -0.99 7.44
CA ALA A 197 -12.31 -0.48 8.54
C ALA A 197 -11.60 0.64 9.31
N ALA A 198 -10.31 0.48 9.61
CA ALA A 198 -9.52 1.49 10.31
C ALA A 198 -9.41 2.80 9.52
N LEU A 199 -9.22 2.74 8.19
CA LEU A 199 -9.16 3.94 7.33
C LEU A 199 -10.50 4.68 7.28
N ILE A 200 -11.62 3.95 7.25
CA ILE A 200 -12.96 4.57 7.33
C ILE A 200 -13.13 5.25 8.68
N ALA A 201 -12.70 4.62 9.77
CA ALA A 201 -12.77 5.21 11.10
C ALA A 201 -11.91 6.49 11.21
N ASP A 202 -10.66 6.44 10.74
CA ASP A 202 -9.75 7.59 10.69
C ASP A 202 -10.35 8.73 9.84
N ALA A 203 -10.96 8.42 8.70
CA ALA A 203 -11.63 9.39 7.83
C ALA A 203 -12.86 10.06 8.47
N LEU A 204 -13.55 9.35 9.36
CA LEU A 204 -14.67 9.86 10.15
C LEU A 204 -14.21 10.50 11.47
N HIS A 205 -12.91 10.71 11.64
CA HIS A 205 -12.24 11.22 12.85
C HIS A 205 -12.42 10.35 14.11
N PHE A 206 -12.95 9.13 13.97
CA PHE A 206 -12.92 8.12 15.01
C PHE A 206 -11.57 7.41 15.01
N HIS A 207 -10.60 7.97 15.75
CA HIS A 207 -9.26 7.40 15.82
C HIS A 207 -9.30 6.05 16.54
N ILE A 208 -9.10 4.97 15.79
CA ILE A 208 -8.88 3.63 16.34
C ILE A 208 -7.38 3.51 16.62
N PRO A 209 -6.94 3.32 17.89
CA PRO A 209 -5.52 3.16 18.18
C PRO A 209 -4.97 1.93 17.45
N ARG A 210 -3.92 2.11 16.66
CA ARG A 210 -3.38 1.05 15.78
C ARG A 210 -2.84 -0.18 16.51
N GLY A 211 -2.64 -0.11 17.83
CA GLY A 211 -2.26 -1.28 18.63
C GLY A 211 -3.37 -2.33 18.77
N TYR A 212 -4.59 -2.03 18.33
CA TYR A 212 -5.73 -2.97 18.32
C TYR A 212 -5.99 -3.60 16.93
N VAL A 213 -5.21 -3.20 15.92
CA VAL A 213 -5.30 -3.63 14.51
C VAL A 213 -4.09 -4.51 14.20
#